data_AF-A0A1I7IZ62-F1
#
_entry.id   AF-A0A1I7IZ62-F1
#
_cell.length_a   1.000
_cell.length_b   1.000
_cell.length_c   1.000
_cell.angle_alpha   90.00
_cell.angle_beta   90.00
_cell.angle_gamma   90.00
#
_symmetry.space_group_name_H-M   'P 1'
#
loop_
_entity.id
_entity.type
_entity.pdbx_description
1 polymer ?
#
loop_
_entity_poly.entity_id
_entity_poly.type
_entity_poly.pdbx_seq_one_letter_code
_entity_poly.pdbx_strand_id
1 'polypeptide(L)'
;MINIIKSEIIPVLHYGLGLLAGCIFVALAIYLGYLLAQPPGIKTSDYIQILVLVVITMTLCVSLYVQKHKEKHDESQIYLEKSIDLIKKAYDVLNGQGDGLTSERVAWVTAARLIKRADELSAEIGLRSHRNIFQSEHDYQRHRFGHLLKVNDRPLPTEFFLGKGHVPGSIGKSAENTISGKGSSWIPLTVVSEIYRFRAFPEHYEDPLENTARLSNRELERLWLFDDKGVHDYFIFRKHFSCVNTSVYEIERKEGGEKVAADEIDQKMASLSGTNFHCDE
;
A
#
# COMPACT_ATOMS: atom_id res chain seq x y z
N MET A 1 -22.85 24.12 -8.22
CA MET A 1 -24.12 23.87 -8.95
C MET A 1 -23.93 23.00 -10.20
N ILE A 2 -22.89 23.23 -11.02
CA ILE A 2 -22.60 22.41 -12.22
C ILE A 2 -22.26 20.93 -11.90
N ASN A 3 -21.56 20.64 -10.79
CA ASN A 3 -21.22 19.26 -10.42
C ASN A 3 -22.42 18.43 -9.92
N ILE A 4 -23.48 19.07 -9.40
CA ILE A 4 -24.69 18.38 -8.92
C ILE A 4 -25.56 17.96 -10.10
N ILE A 5 -25.58 18.75 -11.18
CA ILE A 5 -26.32 18.43 -12.40
C ILE A 5 -25.67 17.24 -13.15
N LYS A 6 -24.34 17.12 -13.11
CA LYS A 6 -23.64 15.97 -13.71
C LYS A 6 -23.90 14.66 -12.95
N SER A 7 -23.96 14.65 -11.62
CA SER A 7 -24.11 13.39 -10.86
C SER A 7 -25.46 12.70 -11.02
N GLU A 8 -26.54 13.45 -11.27
CA GLU A 8 -27.89 12.85 -11.36
C GLU A 8 -28.32 12.52 -12.79
N ILE A 9 -27.85 13.24 -13.81
CA ILE A 9 -28.27 13.02 -15.20
C ILE A 9 -27.58 11.78 -15.80
N ILE A 10 -26.33 11.52 -15.41
CA ILE A 10 -25.54 10.40 -15.92
C ILE A 10 -26.23 9.05 -15.66
N PRO A 11 -26.66 8.67 -14.44
CA PRO A 11 -27.29 7.37 -14.21
C PRO A 11 -28.60 7.20 -14.98
N VAL A 12 -29.44 8.24 -15.08
CA VAL A 12 -30.71 8.20 -15.81
C VAL A 12 -30.49 7.92 -17.30
N LEU A 13 -29.46 8.53 -17.90
CA LEU A 13 -29.08 8.27 -19.29
C LEU A 13 -28.64 6.81 -19.51
N HIS A 14 -27.93 6.21 -18.55
CA HIS A 14 -27.49 4.83 -18.62
C HIS A 14 -28.65 3.83 -18.51
N TYR A 15 -29.62 4.07 -17.62
CA TYR A 15 -30.83 3.24 -17.55
C TYR A 15 -31.67 3.36 -18.83
N GLY A 16 -31.76 4.56 -19.41
CA GLY A 16 -32.43 4.78 -20.69
C GLY A 16 -31.77 4.01 -21.84
N LEU A 17 -30.44 4.00 -21.91
CA LEU A 17 -29.67 3.25 -22.91
C LEU A 17 -29.81 1.73 -22.76
N GLY A 18 -29.79 1.21 -21.52
CA GLY A 18 -30.02 -0.21 -21.25
C GLY A 18 -31.43 -0.66 -21.63
N LEU A 19 -32.44 0.17 -21.34
CA LEU A 19 -33.83 -0.10 -21.72
C LEU A 19 -34.01 -0.10 -23.24
N LEU A 20 -33.43 0.88 -23.93
CA LEU A 20 -33.43 0.94 -25.40
C LEU A 20 -32.73 -0.28 -26.03
N ALA A 21 -31.56 -0.67 -25.52
CA ALA A 21 -30.85 -1.86 -25.99
C ALA A 21 -31.66 -3.14 -25.77
N GLY A 22 -32.32 -3.27 -24.61
CA GLY A 22 -33.23 -4.38 -24.32
C GLY A 22 -34.44 -4.42 -25.26
N CYS A 23 -35.08 -3.27 -25.52
CA CYS A 23 -36.17 -3.17 -26.48
C CYS A 23 -35.74 -3.54 -27.90
N ILE A 24 -34.54 -3.10 -28.33
CA ILE A 24 -33.97 -3.46 -29.63
C ILE A 24 -33.74 -4.97 -29.69
N PHE A 25 -33.16 -5.58 -28.66
CA PHE A 25 -32.92 -7.02 -28.62
C PHE A 25 -34.22 -7.83 -28.70
N VAL A 26 -35.26 -7.43 -27.96
CA VAL A 26 -36.59 -8.08 -28.02
C VAL A 26 -37.22 -7.92 -29.39
N ALA A 27 -37.17 -6.72 -29.99
CA ALA A 27 -37.67 -6.50 -31.35
C ALA A 27 -36.93 -7.36 -32.38
N LEU A 28 -35.62 -7.51 -32.22
CA LEU A 28 -34.75 -8.34 -33.07
C LEU A 28 -35.11 -9.83 -32.92
N ALA A 29 -35.35 -10.31 -31.70
CA ALA A 29 -35.79 -11.68 -31.43
C ALA A 29 -37.18 -11.98 -32.01
N ILE A 30 -38.14 -11.05 -31.88
CA ILE A 30 -39.47 -11.16 -32.49
C ILE A 30 -39.36 -11.18 -34.01
N TYR A 31 -38.54 -10.30 -34.59
CA TYR A 31 -38.30 -10.25 -36.03
C TYR A 31 -37.64 -11.52 -36.56
N LEU A 32 -36.67 -12.07 -35.82
CA LEU A 32 -36.01 -13.35 -36.16
C LEU A 32 -37.01 -14.52 -36.11
N GLY A 33 -37.87 -14.55 -35.08
CA GLY A 33 -38.92 -15.55 -34.94
C GLY A 33 -39.96 -15.46 -36.07
N TYR A 34 -40.31 -14.24 -36.49
CA TYR A 34 -41.19 -14.00 -37.63
C TYR A 34 -40.58 -14.51 -38.94
N LEU A 35 -39.29 -14.26 -39.17
CA LEU A 35 -38.56 -14.79 -40.34
C LEU A 35 -38.47 -16.31 -40.35
N LEU A 36 -38.19 -16.94 -39.21
CA LEU A 36 -38.15 -18.40 -39.10
C LEU A 36 -39.51 -19.07 -39.33
N ALA A 37 -40.61 -18.36 -39.08
CA ALA A 37 -41.97 -18.84 -39.31
C ALA A 37 -42.45 -18.68 -40.77
N GLN A 38 -41.74 -17.92 -41.61
CA GLN A 38 -42.10 -17.78 -43.02
C GLN A 38 -41.65 -18.99 -43.85
N PRO A 39 -42.46 -19.43 -44.84
CA PRO A 39 -42.08 -20.50 -45.76
C PRO A 39 -40.81 -20.14 -46.55
N PRO A 40 -40.08 -21.12 -47.12
CA PRO A 40 -38.69 -21.00 -47.61
C PRO A 40 -38.47 -20.13 -48.88
N GLY A 41 -39.09 -18.95 -48.97
CA GLY A 41 -38.95 -17.96 -50.05
C GLY A 41 -38.20 -16.67 -49.66
N ILE A 42 -37.45 -16.68 -48.54
CA ILE A 42 -36.75 -15.49 -48.03
C ILE A 42 -35.61 -15.11 -48.96
N LYS A 43 -35.54 -13.83 -49.35
CA LYS A 43 -34.47 -13.28 -50.19
C LYS A 43 -33.16 -13.20 -49.40
N THR A 44 -32.04 -13.49 -50.06
CA THR A 44 -30.69 -13.43 -49.49
C THR A 44 -30.35 -12.06 -48.88
N SER A 45 -30.98 -10.97 -49.35
CA SER A 45 -30.85 -9.62 -48.78
C SER A 45 -31.19 -9.53 -47.30
N ASP A 46 -32.21 -10.26 -46.86
CA ASP A 46 -32.77 -10.09 -45.51
C ASP A 46 -31.84 -10.73 -44.47
N TYR A 47 -31.19 -11.83 -44.84
CA TYR A 47 -30.15 -12.46 -44.02
C TYR A 47 -28.92 -11.56 -43.83
N ILE A 48 -28.50 -10.85 -44.89
CA ILE A 48 -27.38 -9.91 -44.82
C ILE A 48 -27.72 -8.76 -43.87
N GLN A 49 -28.96 -8.23 -43.94
CA GLN A 49 -29.38 -7.13 -43.08
C GLN A 49 -29.40 -7.51 -41.59
N ILE A 50 -29.88 -8.71 -41.26
CA ILE A 50 -29.86 -9.22 -39.88
C ILE A 50 -28.43 -9.37 -39.38
N LEU A 51 -27.54 -9.92 -40.21
CA LEU A 51 -26.14 -10.09 -39.84
C LEU A 51 -25.46 -8.74 -39.55
N VAL A 52 -25.71 -7.73 -40.39
CA VAL A 52 -25.22 -6.36 -40.16
C VAL A 52 -25.76 -5.80 -38.83
N LEU A 53 -27.05 -5.97 -38.55
CA LEU A 53 -27.66 -5.49 -37.30
C LEU A 53 -27.03 -6.14 -36.07
N VAL A 54 -26.82 -7.46 -36.10
CA VAL A 54 -26.15 -8.20 -35.02
C VAL A 54 -24.73 -7.70 -34.80
N VAL A 55 -23.96 -7.47 -35.87
CA VAL A 55 -22.59 -6.94 -35.77
C VAL A 55 -22.59 -5.54 -35.15
N ILE A 56 -23.51 -4.65 -35.56
CA ILE A 56 -23.63 -3.31 -34.97
C ILE A 56 -23.99 -3.40 -33.48
N THR A 57 -24.96 -4.24 -33.11
CA THR A 57 -25.36 -4.42 -31.71
C THR A 57 -24.23 -4.98 -30.86
N MET A 58 -23.51 -6.00 -31.35
CA MET A 58 -22.34 -6.56 -30.64
C MET A 58 -21.24 -5.50 -30.46
N THR A 59 -20.95 -4.72 -31.51
CA THR A 59 -19.93 -3.67 -31.45
C THR A 59 -20.30 -2.60 -30.44
N LEU A 60 -21.58 -2.18 -30.40
CA LEU A 60 -22.08 -1.23 -29.40
C LEU A 60 -21.96 -1.78 -27.97
N CYS A 61 -22.37 -3.04 -27.74
CA CYS A 61 -22.25 -3.69 -26.44
C CYS A 61 -20.80 -3.77 -25.96
N VAL A 62 -19.86 -4.17 -26.83
CA VAL A 62 -18.43 -4.21 -26.52
C VAL A 62 -17.90 -2.81 -26.21
N SER A 63 -18.27 -1.81 -27.01
CA SER A 63 -17.86 -0.42 -26.82
C SER A 63 -18.31 0.12 -25.45
N LEU A 64 -19.58 -0.10 -25.07
CA LEU A 64 -20.12 0.29 -23.77
C LEU A 64 -19.44 -0.45 -22.61
N TYR A 65 -19.18 -1.75 -22.76
CA TYR A 65 -18.47 -2.54 -21.76
C TYR A 65 -17.05 -2.02 -21.54
N VAL A 66 -16.31 -1.75 -22.62
CA VAL A 66 -14.95 -1.20 -22.57
C VAL A 66 -14.95 0.18 -21.93
N GLN A 67 -15.90 1.05 -22.30
CA GLN A 67 -16.02 2.38 -21.71
C GLN A 67 -16.25 2.30 -20.19
N LYS A 68 -17.16 1.43 -19.72
CA LYS A 68 -17.42 1.25 -18.30
C LYS A 68 -16.20 0.73 -17.54
N HIS A 69 -15.45 -0.19 -18.13
CA HIS A 69 -14.20 -0.68 -17.54
C HIS A 69 -13.14 0.43 -17.47
N LYS A 70 -13.05 1.26 -18.51
CA LYS A 70 -12.14 2.40 -18.55
C LYS A 70 -12.50 3.45 -17.49
N GLU A 71 -13.77 3.82 -17.37
CA GLU A 71 -14.24 4.78 -16.36
C GLU A 71 -13.89 4.34 -14.94
N LYS A 72 -14.15 3.07 -14.60
CA LYS A 72 -13.76 2.50 -13.29
C LYS A 72 -12.26 2.50 -13.06
N HIS A 73 -11.50 2.23 -14.13
CA HIS A 73 -10.04 2.24 -14.06
C HIS A 73 -9.51 3.66 -13.83
N ASP A 74 -9.98 4.63 -14.62
CA ASP A 74 -9.59 6.04 -14.55
C ASP A 74 -9.98 6.64 -13.19
N GLU A 75 -11.20 6.38 -12.70
CA GLU A 75 -11.64 6.82 -11.36
C GLU A 75 -10.75 6.24 -10.26
N SER A 76 -10.52 4.92 -10.29
CA SER A 76 -9.65 4.28 -9.30
C SER A 76 -8.21 4.78 -9.36
N GLN A 77 -7.71 5.14 -10.54
CA GLN A 77 -6.38 5.71 -10.74
C GLN A 77 -6.29 7.12 -10.14
N ILE A 78 -7.32 7.95 -10.34
CA ILE A 78 -7.37 9.30 -9.75
C ILE A 78 -7.31 9.21 -8.23
N TYR A 79 -8.09 8.33 -7.59
CA TYR A 79 -8.04 8.17 -6.14
C TYR A 79 -6.67 7.69 -5.65
N LEU A 80 -6.05 6.74 -6.37
CA LEU A 80 -4.69 6.28 -6.07
C LEU A 80 -3.68 7.43 -6.10
N GLU A 81 -3.62 8.17 -7.20
CA GLU A 81 -2.67 9.26 -7.39
C GLU A 81 -2.85 10.37 -6.35
N LYS A 82 -4.10 10.75 -6.06
CA LYS A 82 -4.39 11.78 -5.06
C LYS A 82 -4.05 11.33 -3.65
N SER A 83 -4.31 10.07 -3.29
CA SER A 83 -3.98 9.55 -1.96
C SER A 83 -2.46 9.56 -1.75
N ILE A 84 -1.69 9.09 -2.73
CA ILE A 84 -0.22 9.10 -2.68
C ILE A 84 0.33 10.53 -2.61
N ASP A 85 -0.19 11.44 -3.44
CA ASP A 85 0.22 12.85 -3.47
C ASP A 85 -0.02 13.55 -2.11
N LEU A 86 -1.14 13.28 -1.45
CA LEU A 86 -1.42 13.82 -0.11
C LEU A 86 -0.42 13.33 0.94
N ILE A 87 -0.04 12.04 0.92
CA ILE A 87 0.96 11.49 1.85
C ILE A 87 2.34 12.12 1.59
N LYS A 88 2.74 12.26 0.32
CA LYS A 88 4.00 12.92 -0.05
C LYS A 88 4.04 14.37 0.41
N LYS A 89 2.96 15.12 0.19
CA LYS A 89 2.82 16.49 0.71
C LYS A 89 2.87 16.55 2.23
N ALA A 90 2.27 15.57 2.92
CA ALA A 90 2.36 15.49 4.38
C ALA A 90 3.81 15.32 4.85
N TYR A 91 4.59 14.48 4.17
CA TYR A 91 6.02 14.32 4.43
C TYR A 91 6.77 15.63 4.18
N ASP A 92 6.56 16.26 3.02
CA ASP A 92 7.30 17.47 2.62
C ASP A 92 7.02 18.66 3.55
N VAL A 93 5.77 18.78 4.03
CA VAL A 93 5.37 19.78 5.03
C VAL A 93 6.10 19.56 6.35
N LEU A 94 6.28 18.31 6.79
CA LEU A 94 7.04 18.00 8.01
C LEU A 94 8.55 18.14 7.81
N ASN A 95 9.06 17.82 6.62
CA ASN A 95 10.49 17.88 6.31
C ASN A 95 11.00 19.31 6.05
N GLY A 96 10.17 20.34 6.26
CA GLY A 96 10.61 21.74 6.17
C GLY A 96 11.27 22.09 4.83
N GLN A 97 10.77 21.53 3.72
CA GLN A 97 11.38 21.69 2.38
C GLN A 97 12.84 21.21 2.24
N GLY A 98 13.30 20.31 3.11
CA GLY A 98 14.66 19.74 3.06
C GLY A 98 15.56 20.18 4.22
N ASP A 99 15.12 21.15 5.03
CA ASP A 99 15.85 21.62 6.21
C ASP A 99 15.70 20.69 7.43
N GLY A 100 14.97 19.59 7.27
CA GLY A 100 14.74 18.59 8.31
C GLY A 100 13.39 18.77 9.00
N LEU A 101 13.16 17.97 10.04
CA LEU A 101 11.87 17.91 10.71
C LEU A 101 11.53 19.24 11.43
N THR A 102 10.46 19.91 10.99
CA THR A 102 9.99 21.15 11.61
C THR A 102 9.21 20.91 12.91
N SER A 103 9.43 21.74 13.93
CA SER A 103 8.63 21.74 15.17
C SER A 103 7.39 22.65 15.10
N GLU A 104 7.05 23.17 13.91
CA GLU A 104 5.92 24.07 13.75
C GLU A 104 4.57 23.35 13.89
N ARG A 105 3.74 23.83 14.83
CA ARG A 105 2.39 23.30 15.07
C ARG A 105 1.53 23.22 13.81
N VAL A 106 1.55 24.26 12.98
CA VAL A 106 0.71 24.34 11.77
C VAL A 106 1.11 23.27 10.75
N ALA A 107 2.41 23.05 10.57
CA ALA A 107 2.93 22.00 9.69
C ALA A 107 2.46 20.62 10.14
N TRP A 108 2.58 20.31 11.44
CA TRP A 108 2.11 19.04 12.01
C TRP A 108 0.61 18.82 11.85
N VAL A 109 -0.21 19.83 12.18
CA VAL A 109 -1.67 19.76 12.00
C VAL A 109 -2.02 19.53 10.53
N THR A 110 -1.32 20.20 9.62
CA THR A 110 -1.54 20.08 8.18
C THR A 110 -1.16 18.68 7.69
N ALA A 111 0.00 18.16 8.09
CA ALA A 111 0.45 16.82 7.74
C ALA A 111 -0.51 15.73 8.24
N ALA A 112 -0.95 15.80 9.51
CA ALA A 112 -1.92 14.84 10.04
C ALA A 112 -3.26 14.87 9.29
N ARG A 113 -3.74 16.05 8.89
CA ARG A 113 -4.95 16.17 8.07
C ARG A 113 -4.76 15.58 6.68
N LEU A 114 -3.61 15.84 6.04
CA LEU A 114 -3.29 15.29 4.72
C LEU A 114 -3.25 13.75 4.76
N ILE A 115 -2.62 13.17 5.78
CA ILE A 115 -2.62 11.71 6.01
C ILE A 115 -4.06 11.20 6.17
N LYS A 116 -4.86 11.84 7.03
CA LYS A 116 -6.27 11.44 7.23
C LYS A 116 -7.08 11.45 5.93
N ARG A 117 -6.91 12.49 5.11
CA ARG A 117 -7.58 12.62 3.82
C ARG A 117 -7.08 11.59 2.80
N ALA A 118 -5.79 11.24 2.84
CA ALA A 118 -5.25 10.18 2.02
C ALA A 118 -5.88 8.83 2.37
N ASP A 119 -6.03 8.54 3.67
CA ASP A 119 -6.69 7.31 4.13
C ASP A 119 -8.16 7.26 3.67
N GLU A 120 -8.89 8.38 3.82
CA GLU A 120 -10.28 8.51 3.33
C GLU A 120 -10.38 8.26 1.81
N LEU A 121 -9.51 8.85 1.00
CA LEU A 121 -9.50 8.64 -0.46
C LEU A 121 -9.05 7.22 -0.85
N SER A 122 -8.16 6.61 -0.07
CA SER A 122 -7.68 5.25 -0.35
C SER A 122 -8.78 4.20 -0.24
N ALA A 123 -9.78 4.45 0.61
CA ALA A 123 -10.96 3.59 0.75
C ALA A 123 -11.80 3.53 -0.54
N GLU A 124 -11.77 4.58 -1.36
CA GLU A 124 -12.50 4.69 -2.63
C GLU A 124 -11.76 4.03 -3.82
N ILE A 125 -10.53 3.54 -3.64
CA ILE A 125 -9.79 2.83 -4.68
C ILE A 125 -10.51 1.51 -4.98
N GLY A 126 -11.19 1.41 -6.14
CA GLY A 126 -11.99 0.25 -6.49
C GLY A 126 -11.18 -0.96 -7.00
N LEU A 127 -10.06 -0.72 -7.70
CA LEU A 127 -9.28 -1.79 -8.31
C LEU A 127 -8.23 -2.36 -7.35
N ARG A 128 -8.18 -3.70 -7.27
CA ARG A 128 -7.21 -4.41 -6.41
C ARG A 128 -5.75 -4.10 -6.78
N SER A 129 -5.43 -4.02 -8.08
CA SER A 129 -4.09 -3.65 -8.54
C SER A 129 -3.67 -2.27 -8.00
N HIS A 130 -4.57 -1.29 -8.06
CA HIS A 130 -4.34 0.05 -7.53
C HIS A 130 -4.20 0.05 -6.00
N ARG A 131 -5.00 -0.75 -5.28
CA ARG A 131 -4.83 -0.91 -3.81
C ARG A 131 -3.46 -1.47 -3.44
N ASN A 132 -2.96 -2.46 -4.17
CA ASN A 132 -1.63 -3.03 -3.93
C ASN A 132 -0.52 -2.00 -4.16
N ILE A 133 -0.65 -1.18 -5.22
CA ILE A 133 0.27 -0.07 -5.49
C ILE A 133 0.22 0.95 -4.34
N PHE A 134 -0.99 1.33 -3.91
CA PHE A 134 -1.18 2.22 -2.78
C PHE A 134 -0.51 1.68 -1.51
N GLN A 135 -0.74 0.41 -1.16
CA GLN A 135 -0.14 -0.22 0.02
C GLN A 135 1.39 -0.21 -0.03
N SER A 136 1.97 -0.56 -1.19
CA SER A 136 3.42 -0.54 -1.38
C SER A 136 4.01 0.86 -1.19
N GLU A 137 3.39 1.88 -1.79
CA GLU A 137 3.82 3.27 -1.61
C GLU A 137 3.58 3.74 -0.16
N HIS A 138 2.47 3.34 0.45
CA HIS A 138 2.15 3.66 1.83
C HIS A 138 3.23 3.12 2.77
N ASP A 139 3.66 1.87 2.61
CA ASP A 139 4.74 1.24 3.40
C ASP A 139 6.08 1.96 3.21
N TYR A 140 6.40 2.32 1.97
CA TYR A 140 7.58 3.14 1.67
C TYR A 140 7.52 4.48 2.41
N GLN A 141 6.37 5.17 2.39
CA GLN A 141 6.21 6.42 3.13
C GLN A 141 6.24 6.20 4.65
N ARG A 142 5.70 5.11 5.19
CA ARG A 142 5.83 4.77 6.63
C ARG A 142 7.31 4.72 7.04
N HIS A 143 8.15 4.06 6.24
CA HIS A 143 9.58 4.00 6.48
C HIS A 143 10.23 5.39 6.46
N ARG A 144 9.91 6.22 5.46
CA ARG A 144 10.41 7.60 5.38
C ARG A 144 9.99 8.45 6.58
N PHE A 145 8.73 8.39 7.00
CA PHE A 145 8.26 9.05 8.23
C PHE A 145 8.98 8.50 9.46
N GLY A 146 9.23 7.20 9.52
CA GLY A 146 9.99 6.57 10.60
C GLY A 146 11.42 7.10 10.75
N HIS A 147 12.09 7.39 9.64
CA HIS A 147 13.40 8.03 9.63
C HIS A 147 13.29 9.52 9.99
N LEU A 148 12.32 10.24 9.42
CA LEU A 148 12.12 11.67 9.67
C LEU A 148 11.81 11.98 11.15
N LEU A 149 11.07 11.10 11.82
CA LEU A 149 10.66 11.25 13.23
C LEU A 149 11.75 10.82 14.23
N LYS A 150 13.02 10.86 13.82
CA LYS A 150 14.20 10.60 14.64
C LYS A 150 15.27 11.66 14.38
N VAL A 151 16.09 11.93 15.38
CA VAL A 151 17.27 12.80 15.26
C VAL A 151 18.48 12.00 15.69
N ASN A 152 19.44 11.78 14.79
CA ASN A 152 20.61 10.95 15.04
C ASN A 152 20.23 9.56 15.60
N ASP A 153 19.26 8.90 14.96
CA ASP A 153 18.67 7.61 15.35
C ASP A 153 17.97 7.56 16.72
N ARG A 154 17.83 8.70 17.40
CA ARG A 154 17.14 8.80 18.69
C ARG A 154 15.71 9.31 18.53
N PRO A 155 14.79 8.89 19.41
CA PRO A 155 13.45 9.47 19.49
C PRO A 155 13.50 10.99 19.71
N LEU A 156 12.47 11.69 19.22
CA LEU A 156 12.34 13.13 19.44
C LEU A 156 12.20 13.45 20.93
N PRO A 157 12.92 14.46 21.45
CA PRO A 157 12.76 14.90 22.84
C PRO A 157 11.38 15.52 23.04
N THR A 158 10.83 15.44 24.25
CA THR A 158 9.47 15.95 24.55
C THR A 158 9.33 17.45 24.26
N GLU A 159 10.41 18.21 24.46
CA GLU A 159 10.49 19.65 24.22
C GLU A 159 10.24 20.02 22.74
N PHE A 160 10.53 19.11 21.82
CA PHE A 160 10.28 19.29 20.40
C PHE A 160 8.80 19.59 20.15
N PHE A 161 7.90 18.85 20.81
CA PHE A 161 6.46 18.99 20.64
C PHE A 161 5.88 20.28 21.25
N LEU A 162 6.68 20.98 22.05
CA LEU A 162 6.36 22.29 22.60
C LEU A 162 6.80 23.44 21.68
N GLY A 163 7.53 23.15 20.60
CA GLY A 163 7.98 24.12 19.61
C GLY A 163 9.39 24.66 19.81
N LYS A 164 10.23 24.01 20.64
CA LYS A 164 11.63 24.42 20.89
C LYS A 164 12.67 23.75 19.97
N GLY A 165 12.24 23.02 18.95
CA GLY A 165 13.14 22.27 18.07
C GLY A 165 13.83 21.10 18.79
N HIS A 166 15.03 20.72 18.34
CA HIS A 166 15.74 19.50 18.77
C HIS A 166 16.62 19.66 20.02
N VAL A 167 16.48 20.75 20.78
CA VAL A 167 17.32 21.01 21.96
C VAL A 167 16.70 20.33 23.19
N PRO A 168 17.34 19.29 23.77
CA PRO A 168 16.86 18.69 25.00
C PRO A 168 16.94 19.70 26.15
N GLY A 169 15.95 19.70 27.04
CA GLY A 169 15.85 20.70 28.09
C GLY A 169 15.00 20.23 29.27
N SER A 170 14.52 21.19 30.05
CA SER A 170 13.49 20.91 31.05
C SER A 170 12.12 21.13 30.41
N ILE A 171 11.25 20.12 30.50
CA ILE A 171 9.87 20.17 29.99
C ILE A 171 9.11 21.36 30.58
N GLY A 172 9.21 21.60 31.89
CA GLY A 172 8.52 22.71 32.57
C GLY A 172 8.93 24.07 32.01
N LYS A 173 10.25 24.34 31.94
CA LYS A 173 10.78 25.58 31.33
C LYS A 173 10.43 25.72 29.85
N SER A 174 10.21 24.60 29.16
CA SER A 174 9.83 24.61 27.75
C SER A 174 8.36 24.91 27.56
N ALA A 175 7.50 24.37 28.43
CA ALA A 175 6.08 24.67 28.47
C ALA A 175 5.83 26.15 28.82
N GLU A 176 6.49 26.67 29.86
CA GLU A 176 6.33 28.09 30.27
C GLU A 176 6.73 29.07 29.16
N ASN A 177 7.89 28.85 28.53
CA ASN A 177 8.41 29.76 27.50
C ASN A 177 7.60 29.76 26.20
N THR A 178 6.72 28.78 26.00
CA THR A 178 5.95 28.59 24.75
C THR A 178 4.47 28.94 24.91
N ILE A 179 4.06 29.32 26.12
CA ILE A 179 2.75 29.91 26.39
C ILE A 179 2.84 31.41 26.11
N SER A 180 2.27 31.84 24.98
CA SER A 180 2.13 33.26 24.65
C SER A 180 0.67 33.71 24.84
N GLY A 181 0.45 35.02 25.02
CA GLY A 181 -0.91 35.59 25.09
C GLY A 181 -1.78 35.35 23.84
N LYS A 182 -1.21 34.83 22.74
CA LYS A 182 -1.91 34.45 21.49
C LYS A 182 -2.18 32.95 21.37
N GLY A 183 -1.84 32.15 22.39
CA GLY A 183 -2.00 30.69 22.42
C GLY A 183 -0.67 29.94 22.55
N SER A 184 -0.75 28.61 22.55
CA SER A 184 0.42 27.73 22.62
C SER A 184 0.91 27.28 21.23
N SER A 185 2.24 27.19 21.08
CA SER A 185 2.90 26.54 19.95
C SER A 185 2.91 25.01 20.05
N TRP A 186 2.19 24.45 21.02
CA TRP A 186 2.23 23.03 21.31
C TRP A 186 1.51 22.24 20.22
N ILE A 187 2.15 21.16 19.77
CA ILE A 187 1.54 20.24 18.82
C ILE A 187 0.46 19.45 19.57
N PRO A 188 -0.81 19.45 19.10
CA PRO A 188 -1.88 18.71 19.77
C PRO A 188 -1.56 17.21 19.85
N LEU A 189 -1.90 16.57 20.97
CA LEU A 189 -1.65 15.14 21.17
C LEU A 189 -2.30 14.27 20.09
N THR A 190 -3.51 14.63 19.64
CA THR A 190 -4.21 13.90 18.57
C THR A 190 -3.43 13.92 17.26
N VAL A 191 -2.81 15.04 16.93
CA VAL A 191 -1.97 15.21 15.72
C VAL A 191 -0.72 14.36 15.82
N VAL A 192 -0.03 14.39 16.97
CA VAL A 192 1.13 13.53 17.22
C VAL A 192 0.73 12.07 17.10
N SER A 193 -0.38 11.67 17.72
CA SER A 193 -0.85 10.28 17.71
C SER A 193 -1.16 9.79 16.29
N GLU A 194 -1.74 10.63 15.43
CA GLU A 194 -2.07 10.23 14.06
C GLU A 194 -0.81 9.98 13.23
N ILE A 195 0.17 10.89 13.31
CA ILE A 195 1.45 10.75 12.60
C ILE A 195 2.24 9.54 13.10
N TYR A 196 2.24 9.28 14.41
CA TYR A 196 2.91 8.11 14.98
C TYR A 196 2.19 6.80 14.67
N ARG A 197 0.85 6.79 14.59
CA ARG A 197 0.09 5.64 14.10
C ARG A 197 0.37 5.36 12.64
N PHE A 198 0.43 6.40 11.81
CA PHE A 198 0.78 6.26 10.39
C PHE A 198 2.15 5.61 10.22
N ARG A 199 3.15 6.04 10.99
CA ARG A 199 4.50 5.45 11.01
C ARG A 199 4.49 3.96 11.37
N ALA A 200 3.61 3.51 12.25
CA ALA A 200 3.55 2.13 12.70
C ALA A 200 2.80 1.24 11.70
N PHE A 201 3.15 -0.04 11.67
CA PHE A 201 2.31 -1.03 11.00
C PHE A 201 1.06 -1.28 11.85
N PRO A 202 -0.13 -1.35 11.25
CA PRO A 202 -1.35 -1.69 11.98
C PRO A 202 -1.30 -3.14 12.49
N GLU A 203 -2.05 -3.43 13.56
CA GLU A 203 -2.08 -4.77 14.19
C GLU A 203 -2.53 -5.88 13.23
N HIS A 204 -3.28 -5.54 12.18
CA HIS A 204 -3.76 -6.47 11.16
C HIS A 204 -3.04 -6.28 9.82
N TYR A 205 -1.80 -5.79 9.82
CA TYR A 205 -0.99 -5.71 8.61
C TYR A 205 -0.57 -7.11 8.17
N GLU A 206 -0.95 -7.47 6.95
CA GLU A 206 -0.45 -8.69 6.29
C GLU A 206 0.88 -8.35 5.60
N ASP A 207 1.99 -8.85 6.15
CA ASP A 207 3.30 -8.67 5.51
C ASP A 207 3.33 -9.52 4.22
N PRO A 208 3.55 -8.91 3.04
CA PRO A 208 3.63 -9.66 1.79
C PRO A 208 4.76 -10.70 1.80
N LEU A 209 5.74 -10.56 2.69
CA LEU A 209 6.86 -11.48 2.83
C LEU A 209 6.56 -12.69 3.73
N GLU A 210 5.54 -12.64 4.60
CA GLU A 210 5.22 -13.73 5.54
C GLU A 210 4.88 -15.05 4.83
N ASN A 211 4.23 -14.96 3.67
CA ASN A 211 3.84 -16.13 2.87
C ASN A 211 4.87 -16.51 1.80
N THR A 212 6.05 -15.89 1.80
CA THR A 212 7.09 -16.23 0.82
C THR A 212 7.66 -17.60 1.16
N ALA A 213 7.72 -18.49 0.16
CA ALA A 213 8.34 -19.79 0.33
C ALA A 213 9.78 -19.61 0.85
N ARG A 214 10.13 -20.36 1.89
CA ARG A 214 11.53 -20.46 2.33
C ARG A 214 12.37 -20.98 1.16
N LEU A 215 13.63 -20.57 1.11
CA LEU A 215 14.57 -21.08 0.12
C LEU A 215 14.59 -22.62 0.16
N SER A 216 14.51 -23.22 -1.01
CA SER A 216 14.70 -24.66 -1.17
C SER A 216 16.15 -25.05 -0.86
N ASN A 217 16.38 -26.32 -0.48
CA ASN A 217 17.74 -26.81 -0.24
C ASN A 217 18.66 -26.61 -1.45
N ARG A 218 18.11 -26.72 -2.67
CA ARG A 218 18.86 -26.49 -3.91
C ARG A 218 19.30 -25.03 -4.06
N GLU A 219 18.47 -24.08 -3.67
CA GLU A 219 18.84 -22.65 -3.67
C GLU A 219 19.88 -22.36 -2.59
N LEU A 220 19.77 -22.97 -1.41
CA LEU A 220 20.78 -22.86 -0.35
C LEU A 220 22.14 -23.46 -0.78
N GLU A 221 22.14 -24.64 -1.39
CA GLU A 221 23.36 -25.25 -1.94
C GLU A 221 24.00 -24.37 -3.02
N ARG A 222 23.18 -23.76 -3.88
CA ARG A 222 23.67 -22.82 -4.89
C ARG A 222 24.28 -21.57 -4.25
N LEU A 223 23.64 -21.01 -3.22
CA LEU A 223 24.18 -19.87 -2.46
C LEU A 223 25.54 -20.20 -1.82
N TRP A 224 25.69 -21.42 -1.30
CA TRP A 224 26.94 -21.90 -0.72
C TRP A 224 28.06 -22.07 -1.77
N LEU A 225 27.72 -22.61 -2.95
CA LEU A 225 28.70 -22.96 -3.98
C LEU A 225 29.13 -21.78 -4.87
N PHE A 226 28.23 -20.86 -5.21
CA PHE A 226 28.44 -19.95 -6.35
C PHE A 226 28.11 -18.49 -6.10
N ASP A 227 27.14 -18.18 -5.24
CA ASP A 227 26.57 -16.83 -5.20
C ASP A 227 27.10 -16.03 -3.98
N ASP A 228 26.59 -16.30 -2.78
CA ASP A 228 26.87 -15.51 -1.57
C ASP A 228 26.86 -16.40 -0.32
N LYS A 229 28.06 -16.85 0.08
CA LYS A 229 28.27 -17.67 1.27
C LYS A 229 27.78 -16.98 2.55
N GLY A 230 27.87 -15.65 2.63
CA GLY A 230 27.39 -14.89 3.80
C GLY A 230 25.88 -15.02 3.97
N VAL A 231 25.14 -14.95 2.86
CA VAL A 231 23.68 -15.16 2.85
C VAL A 231 23.34 -16.60 3.24
N HIS A 232 24.04 -17.59 2.68
CA HIS A 232 23.89 -18.99 3.08
C HIS A 232 24.06 -19.19 4.60
N ASP A 233 25.18 -18.71 5.15
CA ASP A 233 25.51 -18.85 6.57
C ASP A 233 24.46 -18.14 7.45
N TYR A 234 23.92 -17.01 6.99
CA TYR A 234 22.81 -16.34 7.67
C TYR A 234 21.51 -17.18 7.67
N PHE A 235 21.15 -17.83 6.56
CA PHE A 235 19.99 -18.73 6.53
C PHE A 235 20.16 -19.93 7.45
N ILE A 236 21.34 -20.54 7.47
CA ILE A 236 21.68 -21.62 8.42
C ILE A 236 21.58 -21.11 9.86
N PHE A 237 22.15 -19.94 10.15
CA PHE A 237 22.06 -19.32 11.46
C PHE A 237 20.59 -19.13 11.89
N ARG A 238 19.75 -18.53 11.04
CA ARG A 238 18.33 -18.29 11.36
C ARG A 238 17.48 -19.56 11.48
N LYS A 239 17.93 -20.68 10.93
CA LYS A 239 17.28 -21.99 11.09
C LYS A 239 17.52 -22.59 12.48
N HIS A 240 18.68 -22.31 13.08
CA HIS A 240 19.08 -22.89 14.36
C HIS A 240 18.98 -21.91 15.54
N PHE A 241 18.99 -20.60 15.26
CA PHE A 241 19.01 -19.55 16.28
C PHE A 241 17.89 -18.53 16.11
N SER A 242 17.29 -18.15 17.23
CA SER A 242 16.32 -17.07 17.34
C SER A 242 16.84 -15.97 18.27
N CYS A 243 16.44 -14.73 18.02
CA CYS A 243 16.77 -13.62 18.91
C CYS A 243 15.50 -13.22 19.65
N VAL A 244 15.58 -13.14 20.98
CA VAL A 244 14.51 -12.63 21.83
C VAL A 244 15.12 -11.56 22.73
N ASN A 245 14.60 -10.34 22.61
CA ASN A 245 15.17 -9.13 23.24
C ASN A 245 16.61 -8.87 22.79
N THR A 246 17.58 -9.09 23.70
CA THR A 246 19.01 -8.82 23.51
C THR A 246 19.86 -10.08 23.57
N SER A 247 19.22 -11.25 23.55
CA SER A 247 19.89 -12.55 23.69
C SER A 247 19.49 -13.51 22.57
N VAL A 248 20.43 -14.37 22.18
CA VAL A 248 20.27 -15.38 21.15
C VAL A 248 20.02 -16.73 21.80
N TYR A 249 19.07 -17.47 21.25
CA TYR A 249 18.57 -18.74 21.77
C TYR A 249 18.56 -19.79 20.67
N GLU A 250 18.93 -21.01 21.03
CA GLU A 250 18.86 -22.16 20.13
C GLU A 250 17.40 -22.66 20.00
N ILE A 251 16.91 -22.81 18.76
CA ILE A 251 15.50 -23.15 18.47
C ILE A 251 15.17 -24.61 18.85
N GLU A 252 16.12 -25.54 18.74
CA GLU A 252 15.88 -26.98 18.94
C GLU A 252 15.78 -27.39 20.42
N ARG A 253 16.25 -26.55 21.36
CA ARG A 253 16.09 -26.78 22.79
C ARG A 253 14.69 -26.33 23.24
N LYS A 254 13.71 -27.23 23.13
CA LYS A 254 12.31 -26.99 23.52
C LYS A 254 12.17 -26.45 24.96
N GLU A 255 11.29 -25.46 25.09
CA GLU A 255 10.74 -24.83 26.30
C GLU A 255 11.78 -24.41 27.36
N GLY A 256 12.19 -23.14 27.25
CA GLY A 256 13.12 -22.50 28.18
C GLY A 256 14.48 -22.18 27.57
N GLY A 257 14.59 -22.21 26.23
CA GLY A 257 15.78 -21.97 25.42
C GLY A 257 16.93 -21.33 26.19
N GLU A 258 18.02 -22.07 26.33
CA GLU A 258 19.20 -21.56 27.00
C GLU A 258 19.82 -20.46 26.15
N LYS A 259 20.21 -19.37 26.80
CA LYS A 259 20.95 -18.31 26.14
C LYS A 259 22.27 -18.88 25.66
N VAL A 260 22.54 -18.78 24.36
CA VAL A 260 23.77 -19.29 23.76
C VAL A 260 24.82 -18.19 23.79
N ALA A 261 26.04 -18.54 24.20
CA ALA A 261 27.16 -17.61 24.16
C ALA A 261 27.72 -17.43 22.74
N ALA A 262 28.46 -16.34 22.48
CA ALA A 262 28.92 -16.03 21.13
C ALA A 262 29.89 -17.10 20.56
N ASP A 263 30.78 -17.61 21.41
CA ASP A 263 31.72 -18.69 21.10
C ASP A 263 31.00 -20.01 20.78
N GLU A 264 29.92 -20.33 21.49
CA GLU A 264 29.09 -21.49 21.21
C GLU A 264 28.36 -21.37 19.86
N ILE A 265 27.89 -20.16 19.51
CA ILE A 265 27.31 -19.88 18.19
C ILE A 265 28.36 -20.09 17.11
N ASP A 266 29.55 -19.52 17.27
CA ASP A 266 30.63 -19.60 16.27
C ASP A 266 31.08 -21.05 16.04
N GLN A 267 31.29 -21.80 17.12
CA GLN A 267 31.65 -23.21 17.05
C GLN A 267 30.57 -24.03 16.31
N LYS A 268 29.30 -23.76 16.62
CA LYS A 268 28.19 -24.46 15.98
C LYS A 268 28.04 -24.06 14.52
N MET A 269 28.18 -22.78 14.20
CA MET A 269 28.12 -22.30 12.82
C MET A 269 29.24 -22.91 11.98
N ALA A 270 30.48 -23.00 12.49
CA ALA A 270 31.60 -23.64 11.79
C ALA A 270 31.30 -25.11 11.42
N SER A 271 30.59 -25.83 12.29
CA SER A 271 30.15 -27.20 12.01
C SER A 271 29.00 -27.29 10.99
N LEU A 272 28.10 -26.30 10.96
CA LEU A 272 26.88 -26.33 10.15
C LEU A 272 27.06 -25.76 8.74
N SER A 273 27.87 -24.72 8.56
CA SER A 273 28.14 -24.11 7.25
C SER A 273 29.16 -24.89 6.42
N GLY A 274 29.70 -25.98 6.98
CA GLY A 274 30.75 -26.77 6.33
C GLY A 274 32.07 -26.01 6.18
N THR A 275 32.28 -24.94 6.96
CA THR A 275 33.50 -24.12 6.91
C THR A 275 34.68 -24.71 7.66
N ASN A 276 34.51 -25.87 8.29
CA ASN A 276 35.62 -26.74 8.71
C ASN A 276 36.33 -27.37 7.49
N PHE A 277 36.75 -26.56 6.53
CA PHE A 277 37.97 -26.87 5.81
C PHE A 277 39.11 -26.40 6.70
N HIS A 278 39.66 -27.31 7.48
CA HIS A 278 41.03 -27.14 7.95
C HIS A 278 41.88 -26.85 6.71
N CYS A 279 42.30 -25.60 6.56
CA CYS A 279 43.57 -25.32 5.93
C CYS A 279 44.62 -25.86 6.91
N ASP A 280 44.82 -27.18 6.89
CA ASP A 280 46.05 -27.75 7.42
C ASP A 280 47.16 -27.15 6.55
N GLU A 281 47.87 -26.16 7.11
CA GLU A 281 49.12 -25.60 6.55
C GLU A 281 50.23 -26.67 6.48
#